data_AF-A0A9P4NS57-F1
#
_entry.id   AF-A0A9P4NS57-F1
#
_cell.length_a   1.000
_cell.length_b   1.000
_cell.length_c   1.000
_cell.angle_alpha   90.00
_cell.angle_beta   90.00
_cell.angle_gamma   90.00
#
_symmetry.space_group_name_H-M   'P 1'
#
loop_
_entity.id
_entity.type
_entity.pdbx_description
1 polymer ?
#
loop_
_entity_poly.entity_id
_entity_poly.type
_entity_poly.pdbx_seq_one_letter_code
_entity_poly.pdbx_strand_id
1 'polypeptide(L)'
;MSTILRKRKRRAPPESNISNSPSASEDDADVVKALFQRHFEARFKPLPTTITKQQEPEMNSEDEDESAESDWSGVSSEAEQTVTIISSDTTTPQTDTLLSDKSELKAYLSSKPPSSTPKSLPEKAKATPKAADDEDSTENIKNDLALQRLLTESHLLRKDPTNSTNHISETINPSGKNRHKALDLRLQNLGSKASVFKQAKMPMAHRKGIVQKAQDREGKRRREAKESGIVLEKEKRKFRVQEKRERGVGGPGVGKFKGGMLTLSRRDIDSIQGPPVRKKGRR
;
A
#
# COMPACT_ATOMS: atom_id res chain seq x y z
N MET A 1 59.45 -34.09 -13.69
CA MET A 1 59.57 -32.66 -14.06
C MET A 1 58.45 -31.89 -13.36
N SER A 2 58.77 -31.19 -12.26
CA SER A 2 57.80 -30.50 -11.42
C SER A 2 57.71 -29.02 -11.77
N THR A 3 56.57 -28.58 -12.31
CA THR A 3 56.34 -27.18 -12.67
C THR A 3 55.97 -26.37 -11.42
N ILE A 4 56.89 -25.51 -11.01
CA ILE A 4 56.74 -24.56 -9.89
C ILE A 4 55.77 -23.44 -10.31
N LEU A 5 54.59 -23.41 -9.70
CA LEU A 5 53.60 -22.34 -9.87
C LEU A 5 54.15 -21.02 -9.28
N ARG A 6 54.47 -20.07 -10.16
CA ARG A 6 54.82 -18.69 -9.82
C ARG A 6 53.69 -18.03 -9.01
N LYS A 7 54.01 -17.60 -7.79
CA LYS A 7 53.15 -16.78 -6.93
C LYS A 7 52.87 -15.44 -7.63
N ARG A 8 51.63 -15.19 -8.05
CA ARG A 8 51.19 -13.87 -8.54
C ARG A 8 51.13 -12.89 -7.37
N LYS A 9 51.88 -11.79 -7.48
CA LYS A 9 51.83 -10.62 -6.57
C LYS A 9 50.45 -9.97 -6.69
N ARG A 10 49.61 -10.09 -5.66
CA ARG A 10 48.31 -9.40 -5.59
C ARG A 10 48.59 -7.93 -5.26
N ARG A 11 48.09 -7.02 -6.11
CA ARG A 11 48.06 -5.57 -5.84
C ARG A 11 47.01 -5.33 -4.76
N ALA A 12 47.38 -4.66 -3.68
CA ALA A 12 46.47 -4.30 -2.60
C ALA A 12 45.41 -3.31 -3.10
N PRO A 13 44.15 -3.39 -2.63
CA PRO A 13 43.16 -2.35 -2.88
C PRO A 13 43.57 -1.06 -2.15
N PRO A 14 43.33 0.14 -2.72
CA PRO A 14 43.49 1.37 -1.96
C PRO A 14 42.47 1.40 -0.83
N GLU A 15 42.97 1.55 0.39
CA GLU A 15 42.18 1.80 1.59
C GLU A 15 41.46 3.13 1.44
N SER A 16 40.14 3.11 1.21
CA SER A 16 39.30 4.28 1.42
C SER A 16 39.05 4.41 2.91
N ASN A 17 39.94 5.15 3.58
CA ASN A 17 39.72 5.68 4.92
C ASN A 17 38.48 6.59 4.91
N ILE A 18 37.32 6.02 5.22
CA ILE A 18 36.12 6.79 5.58
C ILE A 18 35.90 6.57 7.08
N SER A 19 36.83 7.11 7.84
CA SER A 19 36.64 7.47 9.24
C SER A 19 37.34 8.80 9.42
N ASN A 20 36.59 9.88 9.24
CA ASN A 20 36.67 11.08 10.05
C ASN A 20 35.58 12.02 9.54
N SER A 21 34.66 12.40 10.44
CA SER A 21 33.92 13.63 10.27
C SER A 21 34.92 14.79 10.26
N PRO A 22 34.93 15.65 9.23
CA PRO A 22 35.49 16.98 9.40
C PRO A 22 34.32 17.91 9.72
N SER A 23 34.51 18.69 10.77
CA SER A 23 33.90 20.01 10.93
C SER A 23 33.86 20.72 9.57
N ALA A 24 32.68 21.19 9.17
CA ALA A 24 32.50 21.95 7.94
C ALA A 24 33.36 23.22 7.97
N SER A 25 34.49 23.19 7.26
CA SER A 25 35.16 24.40 6.77
C SER A 25 34.47 24.83 5.48
N GLU A 26 34.32 26.14 5.32
CA GLU A 26 33.59 26.77 4.21
C GLU A 26 34.11 26.33 2.83
N ASP A 27 35.41 25.97 2.74
CA ASP A 27 36.07 25.50 1.52
C ASP A 27 35.49 24.19 0.95
N ASP A 28 34.99 23.26 1.79
CA ASP A 28 34.44 21.99 1.32
C ASP A 28 33.05 22.18 0.69
N ALA A 29 32.30 23.19 1.14
CA ALA A 29 30.98 23.51 0.58
C ALA A 29 31.13 24.02 -0.86
N ASP A 30 32.18 24.78 -1.14
CA ASP A 30 32.42 25.36 -2.47
C ASP A 30 32.93 24.32 -3.46
N VAL A 31 33.74 23.36 -3.02
CA VAL A 31 34.14 22.20 -3.83
C VAL A 31 32.92 21.36 -4.23
N VAL A 32 31.97 21.13 -3.32
CA VAL A 32 30.74 20.38 -3.60
C VAL A 32 29.82 21.15 -4.55
N LYS A 33 29.67 22.47 -4.38
CA LYS A 33 28.90 23.32 -5.30
C LYS A 33 29.48 23.29 -6.72
N ALA A 34 30.81 23.42 -6.86
CA ALA A 34 31.49 23.37 -8.15
C ALA A 34 31.31 22.02 -8.86
N LEU A 35 31.35 20.92 -8.10
CA LEU A 35 31.08 19.57 -8.64
C LEU A 35 29.63 19.45 -9.15
N PHE A 36 28.67 20.03 -8.42
CA PHE A 36 27.26 20.01 -8.79
C PHE A 36 26.96 20.88 -10.01
N GLN A 37 27.55 22.08 -10.09
CA GLN A 37 27.46 22.97 -11.26
C GLN A 37 28.00 22.29 -12.52
N ARG A 38 29.20 21.71 -12.44
CA ARG A 38 29.80 20.99 -13.59
C ARG A 38 28.93 19.83 -14.08
N HIS A 39 28.32 19.09 -13.16
CA HIS A 39 27.42 17.98 -13.54
C HIS A 39 26.09 18.49 -14.12
N PHE A 40 25.60 19.64 -13.65
CA PHE A 40 24.40 20.29 -14.17
C PHE A 40 24.62 20.85 -15.57
N GLU A 41 25.69 21.61 -15.79
CA GLU A 41 26.08 22.17 -17.10
C GLU A 41 26.33 21.08 -18.16
N ALA A 42 26.88 19.93 -17.76
CA ALA A 42 27.05 18.79 -18.66
C ALA A 42 25.72 18.18 -19.12
N ARG A 43 24.65 18.31 -18.32
CA ARG A 43 23.32 17.78 -18.64
C ARG A 43 22.43 18.79 -19.35
N PHE A 44 22.61 20.08 -19.06
CA PHE A 44 21.85 21.15 -19.69
C PHE A 44 22.74 21.87 -20.70
N LYS A 45 22.53 21.55 -21.99
CA LYS A 45 23.16 22.32 -23.06
C LYS A 45 22.72 23.79 -22.91
N PRO A 46 23.65 24.74 -22.79
CA PRO A 46 23.26 26.14 -22.66
C PRO A 46 22.48 26.57 -23.90
N LEU A 47 21.36 27.24 -23.69
CA LEU A 47 20.59 27.88 -24.77
C LEU A 47 21.49 28.93 -25.43
N PRO A 48 21.49 29.05 -26.77
CA PRO A 48 22.31 30.06 -27.45
C PRO A 48 21.84 31.45 -27.04
N THR A 49 22.69 32.15 -26.30
CA THR A 49 22.49 33.55 -25.93
C THR A 49 22.74 34.43 -27.14
N THR A 50 21.73 35.19 -27.56
CA THR A 50 21.92 36.31 -28.48
C THR A 50 22.72 37.38 -27.76
N ILE A 51 23.92 37.65 -28.27
CA ILE A 51 24.86 38.63 -27.75
C ILE A 51 24.23 40.03 -27.85
N THR A 52 23.94 40.64 -26.71
CA THR A 52 23.91 42.10 -26.57
C THR A 52 25.01 42.49 -25.60
N LYS A 53 25.84 43.42 -26.04
CA LYS A 53 27.23 43.63 -25.63
C LYS A 53 27.34 44.87 -24.74
N GLN A 54 28.27 44.81 -23.77
CA GLN A 54 28.90 45.90 -22.97
C GLN A 54 28.07 46.43 -21.79
N GLN A 55 28.61 46.74 -20.60
CA GLN A 55 30.00 46.95 -20.15
C GLN A 55 30.03 47.01 -18.60
N GLU A 56 31.09 46.51 -17.96
CA GLU A 56 31.54 46.91 -16.62
C GLU A 56 32.65 47.99 -16.76
N PRO A 57 32.85 48.87 -15.76
CA PRO A 57 33.93 48.61 -14.78
C PRO A 57 33.63 49.00 -13.31
N GLU A 58 33.98 48.07 -12.41
CA GLU A 58 34.75 48.15 -11.14
C GLU A 58 34.65 49.32 -10.11
N MET A 59 34.49 48.86 -8.84
CA MET A 59 35.16 49.25 -7.57
C MET A 59 34.59 50.35 -6.63
N ASN A 60 34.03 49.86 -5.50
CA ASN A 60 34.48 50.04 -4.10
C ASN A 60 33.57 50.79 -3.08
N SER A 61 33.66 50.25 -1.86
CA SER A 61 33.44 50.77 -0.49
C SER A 61 32.06 50.77 0.20
N GLU A 62 32.18 50.27 1.43
CA GLU A 62 31.38 50.11 2.64
C GLU A 62 30.25 51.09 3.04
N ASP A 63 29.39 50.54 3.91
CA ASP A 63 28.69 51.10 5.09
C ASP A 63 27.33 51.85 5.03
N GLU A 64 26.47 51.37 5.94
CA GLU A 64 25.47 52.02 6.81
C GLU A 64 24.27 52.84 6.25
N ASP A 65 23.08 52.31 6.60
CA ASP A 65 21.92 52.94 7.24
C ASP A 65 20.97 53.96 6.54
N GLU A 66 19.71 53.76 6.94
CA GLU A 66 18.58 54.69 7.04
C GLU A 66 17.76 55.14 5.81
N SER A 67 16.49 54.72 5.87
CA SER A 67 15.27 55.54 5.74
C SER A 67 15.08 56.49 4.56
N ALA A 68 13.94 56.29 3.89
CA ALA A 68 12.85 57.27 3.74
C ALA A 68 12.33 57.40 2.28
N GLU A 69 11.04 57.02 2.12
CA GLU A 69 9.97 57.64 1.33
C GLU A 69 10.23 58.05 -0.14
N SER A 70 9.38 57.57 -1.06
CA SER A 70 8.64 58.46 -1.99
C SER A 70 7.61 57.69 -2.84
N ASP A 71 6.36 57.77 -2.36
CA ASP A 71 5.12 58.09 -3.09
C ASP A 71 5.04 57.82 -4.61
N TRP A 72 4.20 56.84 -4.97
CA TRP A 72 3.83 56.55 -6.36
C TRP A 72 2.67 57.47 -6.78
N SER A 73 3.01 58.52 -7.53
CA SER A 73 2.09 59.59 -7.94
C SER A 73 1.19 59.19 -9.13
N GLY A 74 -0.13 59.20 -8.90
CA GLY A 74 -1.18 59.74 -9.76
C GLY A 74 -1.24 59.34 -11.25
N VAL A 75 -2.22 58.51 -11.62
CA VAL A 75 -2.81 58.57 -12.97
C VAL A 75 -4.07 59.43 -12.94
N SER A 76 -4.00 60.57 -13.63
CA SER A 76 -5.06 61.57 -13.75
C SER A 76 -6.24 61.00 -14.53
N SER A 77 -7.43 61.15 -13.95
CA SER A 77 -8.72 61.13 -14.63
C SER A 77 -8.79 62.31 -15.60
N GLU A 78 -9.20 62.07 -16.85
CA GLU A 78 -10.10 62.90 -17.68
C GLU A 78 -10.09 62.36 -19.13
N ALA A 79 -11.13 61.62 -19.52
CA ALA A 79 -11.65 61.58 -20.89
C ALA A 79 -12.82 60.58 -20.95
N GLU A 80 -14.01 61.15 -21.05
CA GLU A 80 -15.27 60.47 -21.32
C GLU A 80 -15.18 59.66 -22.63
N GLN A 81 -14.99 58.36 -22.50
CA GLN A 81 -15.43 57.39 -23.50
C GLN A 81 -16.22 56.34 -22.75
N THR A 82 -17.55 56.42 -22.87
CA THR A 82 -18.47 55.37 -22.45
C THR A 82 -18.23 54.14 -23.31
N VAL A 83 -17.23 53.34 -22.94
CA VAL A 83 -17.04 52.01 -23.50
C VAL A 83 -18.21 51.17 -22.99
N THR A 84 -19.19 50.91 -23.86
CA THR A 84 -20.16 49.83 -23.63
C THR A 84 -19.40 48.51 -23.71
N ILE A 85 -18.95 48.03 -22.55
CA ILE A 85 -18.43 46.68 -22.40
C ILE A 85 -19.65 45.76 -22.45
N ILE A 86 -19.94 45.18 -23.62
CA ILE A 86 -20.78 43.99 -23.68
C ILE A 86 -19.90 42.85 -23.17
N SER A 87 -19.94 42.62 -21.86
CA SER A 87 -19.35 41.43 -21.27
C SER A 87 -20.22 40.25 -21.70
N SER A 88 -19.84 39.56 -22.77
CA SER A 88 -20.31 38.21 -23.01
C SER A 88 -19.57 37.27 -22.05
N ASP A 89 -19.89 37.40 -20.76
CA ASP A 89 -19.53 36.42 -19.74
C ASP A 89 -20.29 35.14 -20.08
N THR A 90 -19.79 34.43 -21.08
CA THR A 90 -20.26 33.08 -21.43
C THR A 90 -19.73 32.13 -20.35
N THR A 91 -20.25 32.29 -19.13
CA THR A 91 -20.65 31.09 -18.40
C THR A 91 -21.62 30.41 -19.34
N THR A 92 -21.15 29.42 -20.10
CA THR A 92 -22.02 28.64 -20.97
C THR A 92 -23.19 28.19 -20.09
N PRO A 93 -24.44 28.67 -20.27
CA PRO A 93 -25.52 27.86 -19.79
C PRO A 93 -25.32 26.55 -20.55
N GLN A 94 -25.12 25.45 -19.82
CA GLN A 94 -25.13 24.14 -20.42
C GLN A 94 -26.41 24.05 -21.26
N THR A 95 -26.28 24.21 -22.57
CA THR A 95 -27.34 23.94 -23.53
C THR A 95 -27.43 22.41 -23.70
N ASP A 96 -27.47 21.70 -22.58
CA ASP A 96 -27.77 20.27 -22.50
C ASP A 96 -29.27 20.02 -22.77
N THR A 97 -30.02 21.04 -23.19
CA THR A 97 -31.46 20.95 -23.46
C THR A 97 -31.82 20.90 -24.95
N LEU A 98 -30.85 20.95 -25.89
CA LEU A 98 -31.17 20.97 -27.33
C LEU A 98 -30.52 19.84 -28.16
N LEU A 99 -29.76 18.93 -27.56
CA LEU A 99 -29.46 17.65 -28.20
C LEU A 99 -30.56 16.66 -27.82
N SER A 100 -31.75 16.85 -28.42
CA SER A 100 -32.83 15.86 -28.35
C SER A 100 -32.27 14.47 -28.66
N ASP A 101 -32.69 13.47 -27.90
CA ASP A 101 -32.16 12.12 -28.03
C ASP A 101 -32.19 11.69 -29.51
N LYS A 102 -31.15 11.00 -29.99
CA LYS A 102 -31.06 10.60 -31.42
C LYS A 102 -32.33 9.88 -31.93
N SER A 103 -33.09 9.26 -31.02
CA SER A 103 -34.41 8.68 -31.29
C SER A 103 -35.50 9.74 -31.52
N GLU A 104 -35.55 10.78 -30.71
CA GLU A 104 -36.50 11.90 -30.85
C GLU A 104 -36.21 12.71 -32.11
N LEU A 105 -34.93 13.00 -32.38
CA LEU A 105 -34.50 13.73 -33.55
C LEU A 105 -34.83 12.96 -34.85
N LYS A 106 -34.73 11.62 -34.82
CA LYS A 106 -35.19 10.75 -35.93
C LYS A 106 -36.71 10.72 -36.06
N ALA A 107 -37.46 10.71 -34.96
CA ALA A 107 -38.91 10.75 -35.02
C ALA A 107 -39.40 12.07 -35.64
N TYR A 108 -38.82 13.20 -35.20
CA TYR A 108 -39.16 14.53 -35.68
C TYR A 108 -38.72 14.81 -37.12
N LEU A 109 -37.52 14.36 -37.54
CA LEU A 109 -37.01 14.60 -38.89
C LEU A 109 -37.40 13.52 -39.91
N SER A 110 -38.07 12.44 -39.49
CA SER A 110 -38.61 11.48 -40.44
C SER A 110 -39.90 12.00 -41.08
N SER A 111 -40.18 11.60 -42.32
CA SER A 111 -41.38 12.02 -43.08
C SER A 111 -42.72 11.51 -42.51
N LYS A 112 -42.73 10.94 -41.30
CA LYS A 112 -43.89 10.36 -40.64
C LYS A 112 -44.27 11.25 -39.45
N PRO A 113 -45.52 11.75 -39.37
CA PRO A 113 -45.91 12.66 -38.31
C PRO A 113 -45.85 11.97 -36.92
N PRO A 114 -45.46 12.69 -35.85
CA PRO A 114 -45.42 12.12 -34.51
C PRO A 114 -46.84 11.75 -34.05
N SER A 115 -47.05 10.48 -33.69
CA SER A 115 -48.33 9.96 -33.20
C SER A 115 -48.52 10.30 -31.72
N SER A 116 -49.66 10.90 -31.33
CA SER A 116 -49.99 11.41 -29.98
C SER A 116 -50.05 10.35 -28.85
N THR A 117 -49.76 9.10 -29.14
CA THR A 117 -49.73 8.01 -28.15
C THR A 117 -48.27 7.72 -27.79
N PRO A 118 -47.82 7.93 -26.55
CA PRO A 118 -46.46 7.58 -26.15
C PRO A 118 -46.33 6.06 -26.19
N LYS A 119 -45.81 5.52 -27.30
CA LYS A 119 -45.29 4.15 -27.34
C LYS A 119 -43.96 4.19 -26.60
N SER A 120 -44.00 3.91 -25.30
CA SER A 120 -42.81 3.44 -24.61
C SER A 120 -42.36 2.18 -25.33
N LEU A 121 -41.29 2.30 -26.12
CA LEU A 121 -40.62 1.14 -26.65
C LEU A 121 -40.11 0.36 -25.43
N PRO A 122 -40.31 -0.98 -25.36
CA PRO A 122 -39.68 -1.75 -24.31
C PRO A 122 -38.19 -1.51 -24.41
N GLU A 123 -37.57 -1.13 -23.29
CA GLU A 123 -36.12 -1.09 -23.16
C GLU A 123 -35.60 -2.40 -23.76
N LYS A 124 -34.88 -2.28 -24.89
CA LYS A 124 -34.09 -3.41 -25.38
C LYS A 124 -33.11 -3.68 -24.25
N ALA A 125 -33.39 -4.74 -23.48
CA ALA A 125 -32.43 -5.37 -22.61
C ALA A 125 -31.14 -5.42 -23.40
N LYS A 126 -30.13 -4.67 -22.93
CA LYS A 126 -28.83 -4.60 -23.59
C LYS A 126 -28.41 -6.03 -23.86
N ALA A 127 -28.21 -6.32 -25.14
CA ALA A 127 -27.59 -7.56 -25.56
C ALA A 127 -26.34 -7.75 -24.72
N THR A 128 -26.22 -8.92 -24.09
CA THR A 128 -24.98 -9.39 -23.48
C THR A 128 -23.82 -9.17 -24.46
N PRO A 129 -22.73 -8.47 -24.10
CA PRO A 129 -21.55 -8.37 -24.94
C PRO A 129 -20.79 -9.70 -24.87
N LYS A 130 -21.30 -10.74 -25.55
CA LYS A 130 -20.61 -12.01 -25.72
C LYS A 130 -19.49 -11.83 -26.75
N ALA A 131 -18.37 -11.24 -26.32
CA ALA A 131 -17.02 -11.34 -26.91
C ALA A 131 -16.03 -10.30 -26.32
N ALA A 132 -16.51 -9.26 -25.63
CA ALA A 132 -15.64 -8.28 -24.95
C ALA A 132 -15.47 -8.59 -23.44
N ASP A 133 -16.44 -9.27 -22.83
CA ASP A 133 -16.42 -9.64 -21.41
C ASP A 133 -15.24 -10.57 -21.05
N ASP A 134 -14.73 -11.38 -21.97
CA ASP A 134 -13.64 -12.31 -21.66
C ASP A 134 -12.31 -11.56 -21.43
N GLU A 135 -11.98 -10.57 -22.26
CA GLU A 135 -10.77 -9.76 -22.09
C GLU A 135 -10.86 -8.96 -20.79
N ASP A 136 -11.98 -8.27 -20.57
CA ASP A 136 -12.26 -7.53 -19.33
C ASP A 136 -12.22 -8.47 -18.11
N SER A 137 -12.71 -9.70 -18.21
CA SER A 137 -12.65 -10.69 -17.11
C SER A 137 -11.20 -11.11 -16.81
N THR A 138 -10.37 -11.34 -17.83
CA THR A 138 -8.96 -11.67 -17.60
C THR A 138 -8.18 -10.49 -17.05
N GLU A 139 -8.50 -9.27 -17.49
CA GLU A 139 -7.92 -8.04 -16.97
C GLU A 139 -8.33 -7.80 -15.52
N ASN A 140 -9.59 -8.00 -15.18
CA ASN A 140 -10.09 -7.93 -13.81
C ASN A 140 -9.41 -8.95 -12.89
N ILE A 141 -9.18 -10.18 -13.37
CA ILE A 141 -8.42 -11.19 -12.62
C ILE A 141 -6.95 -10.75 -12.44
N LYS A 142 -6.31 -10.21 -13.49
CA LYS A 142 -4.93 -9.67 -13.39
C LYS A 142 -4.87 -8.51 -12.41
N ASN A 143 -5.86 -7.63 -12.42
CA ASN A 143 -5.97 -6.46 -11.55
C ASN A 143 -6.20 -6.90 -10.09
N ASP A 144 -7.07 -7.87 -9.84
CA ASP A 144 -7.26 -8.44 -8.50
C ASP A 144 -5.97 -9.12 -8.01
N LEU A 145 -5.29 -9.90 -8.85
CA LEU A 145 -3.99 -10.47 -8.48
C LEU A 145 -2.94 -9.40 -8.17
N ALA A 146 -2.92 -8.30 -8.92
CA ALA A 146 -2.04 -7.17 -8.65
C ALA A 146 -2.40 -6.49 -7.32
N LEU A 147 -3.68 -6.29 -7.04
CA LEU A 147 -4.20 -5.73 -5.80
C LEU A 147 -3.89 -6.62 -4.60
N GLN A 148 -4.09 -7.93 -4.71
CA GLN A 148 -3.74 -8.91 -3.68
C GLN A 148 -2.23 -8.88 -3.36
N ARG A 149 -1.38 -8.79 -4.39
CA ARG A 149 0.07 -8.63 -4.22
C ARG A 149 0.40 -7.31 -3.52
N LEU A 150 -0.20 -6.19 -3.94
CA LEU A 150 0.00 -4.88 -3.33
C LEU A 150 -0.36 -4.89 -1.84
N LEU A 151 -1.54 -5.40 -1.49
CA LEU A 151 -2.00 -5.43 -0.09
C LEU A 151 -1.09 -6.31 0.77
N THR A 152 -0.72 -7.50 0.29
CA THR A 152 0.12 -8.44 1.04
C THR A 152 1.58 -7.98 1.16
N GLU A 153 2.12 -7.33 0.12
CA GLU A 153 3.53 -6.92 0.04
C GLU A 153 3.78 -5.46 0.46
N SER A 154 2.73 -4.66 0.71
CA SER A 154 2.79 -3.23 1.11
C SER A 154 3.79 -2.95 2.24
N HIS A 155 3.90 -3.85 3.22
CA HIS A 155 4.83 -3.72 4.34
C HIS A 155 6.31 -3.82 3.93
N LEU A 156 6.63 -4.44 2.80
CA LEU A 156 7.98 -4.44 2.23
C LEU A 156 8.25 -3.13 1.49
N LEU A 157 7.26 -2.61 0.76
CA LEU A 157 7.35 -1.34 0.04
C LEU A 157 7.51 -0.15 0.99
N ARG A 158 6.81 -0.16 2.13
CA ARG A 158 6.91 0.88 3.19
C ARG A 158 8.23 0.86 3.95
N LYS A 159 8.90 -0.29 4.01
CA LYS A 159 10.17 -0.46 4.73
C LYS A 159 11.38 -0.09 3.86
N ASP A 160 11.18 0.13 2.57
CA ASP A 160 12.24 0.57 1.69
C ASP A 160 12.59 2.03 2.02
N PRO A 161 13.83 2.34 2.47
CA PRO A 161 14.19 3.71 2.85
C PRO A 161 14.08 4.68 1.69
N THR A 162 14.13 4.19 0.45
CA THR A 162 13.93 4.98 -0.78
C THR A 162 12.48 5.42 -1.00
N ASN A 163 11.51 4.77 -0.36
CA ASN A 163 10.08 5.11 -0.33
C ASN A 163 9.68 5.82 0.98
N SER A 164 10.64 6.23 1.81
CA SER A 164 10.38 6.85 3.13
C SER A 164 9.92 8.30 3.04
N THR A 165 10.07 8.95 1.88
CA THR A 165 9.47 10.25 1.59
C THR A 165 8.14 10.00 0.90
N ASN A 166 7.17 10.91 1.05
CA ASN A 166 5.79 10.80 0.54
C ASN A 166 5.66 10.66 -1.00
N HIS A 167 6.76 10.41 -1.70
CA HIS A 167 6.77 9.97 -3.08
C HIS A 167 6.60 8.45 -3.09
N ILE A 168 5.35 8.01 -3.30
CA ILE A 168 5.10 6.69 -3.86
C ILE A 168 5.90 6.67 -5.17
N SER A 169 7.07 6.04 -5.16
CA SER A 169 7.78 5.79 -6.42
C SER A 169 6.78 5.11 -7.37
N GLU A 170 6.65 5.64 -8.59
CA GLU A 170 5.68 5.16 -9.59
C GLU A 170 5.79 3.64 -9.84
N THR A 171 6.93 3.05 -9.51
CA THR A 171 7.12 1.61 -9.50
C THR A 171 6.58 0.99 -8.19
N ILE A 172 5.33 0.55 -8.21
CA ILE A 172 4.68 -0.28 -7.17
C ILE A 172 5.40 -1.64 -6.95
N ASN A 173 6.37 -1.96 -7.81
CA ASN A 173 7.08 -3.24 -7.77
C ASN A 173 8.27 -3.20 -6.79
N PRO A 174 8.38 -4.20 -5.89
CA PRO A 174 9.50 -4.29 -4.97
C PRO A 174 10.81 -4.54 -5.73
N SER A 175 11.86 -3.78 -5.42
CA SER A 175 13.19 -3.90 -6.04
C SER A 175 14.23 -4.53 -5.10
N GLY A 176 15.36 -4.94 -5.66
CA GLY A 176 16.53 -5.45 -4.92
C GLY A 176 16.21 -6.52 -3.88
N LYS A 177 16.56 -6.27 -2.62
CA LYS A 177 16.34 -7.22 -1.50
C LYS A 177 14.84 -7.44 -1.22
N ASN A 178 14.03 -6.42 -1.39
CA ASN A 178 12.59 -6.49 -1.18
C ASN A 178 11.92 -7.31 -2.29
N ARG A 179 12.45 -7.28 -3.52
CA ARG A 179 12.02 -8.17 -4.61
C ARG A 179 12.10 -9.63 -4.19
N HIS A 180 13.22 -10.06 -3.63
CA HIS A 180 13.39 -11.46 -3.25
C HIS A 180 12.44 -11.87 -2.11
N LYS A 181 12.23 -11.00 -1.11
CA LYS A 181 11.27 -11.24 -0.03
C LYS A 181 9.83 -11.31 -0.55
N ALA A 182 9.47 -10.44 -1.49
CA ALA A 182 8.17 -10.47 -2.14
C ALA A 182 7.97 -11.78 -2.91
N LEU A 183 8.97 -12.24 -3.67
CA LEU A 183 8.91 -13.54 -4.34
C LEU A 183 8.70 -14.71 -3.35
N ASP A 184 9.37 -14.70 -2.21
CA ASP A 184 9.17 -15.71 -1.16
C ASP A 184 7.76 -15.65 -0.53
N LEU A 185 7.18 -14.46 -0.36
CA LEU A 185 5.79 -14.31 0.06
C LEU A 185 4.80 -14.81 -1.00
N ARG A 186 5.05 -14.53 -2.29
CA ARG A 186 4.23 -15.05 -3.40
C ARG A 186 4.23 -16.57 -3.42
N LEU A 187 5.41 -17.19 -3.22
CA LEU A 187 5.51 -18.66 -3.14
C LEU A 187 4.75 -19.22 -1.92
N GLN A 188 4.78 -18.54 -0.78
CA GLN A 188 3.98 -18.93 0.40
C GLN A 188 2.48 -18.82 0.14
N ASN A 189 2.02 -17.76 -0.52
CA ASN A 189 0.62 -17.58 -0.89
C ASN A 189 0.14 -18.64 -1.88
N LEU A 190 1.02 -19.11 -2.77
CA LEU A 190 0.74 -20.24 -3.68
C LEU A 190 0.69 -21.60 -2.96
N GLY A 191 1.13 -21.68 -1.69
CA GLY A 191 1.04 -22.88 -0.87
C GLY A 191 2.37 -23.43 -0.35
N SER A 192 3.49 -22.72 -0.50
CA SER A 192 4.73 -23.15 0.12
C SER A 192 4.64 -23.08 1.66
N LYS A 193 4.96 -24.20 2.33
CA LYS A 193 4.83 -24.32 3.79
C LYS A 193 5.95 -23.60 4.55
N ALA A 194 7.09 -23.39 3.90
CA ALA A 194 8.28 -22.81 4.48
C ALA A 194 8.78 -21.62 3.65
N SER A 195 9.37 -20.65 4.32
CA SER A 195 10.02 -19.49 3.72
C SER A 195 11.48 -19.81 3.47
N VAL A 196 12.00 -19.43 2.30
CA VAL A 196 13.42 -19.61 1.94
C VAL A 196 14.31 -18.72 2.81
N PHE A 197 13.81 -17.57 3.27
CA PHE A 197 14.55 -16.62 4.10
C PHE A 197 14.58 -16.95 5.59
N LYS A 198 13.82 -17.96 6.05
CA LYS A 198 13.84 -18.37 7.46
C LYS A 198 15.11 -19.16 7.76
N GLN A 199 15.94 -18.66 8.68
CA GLN A 199 17.13 -19.37 9.14
C GLN A 199 16.77 -20.65 9.92
N ALA A 200 17.11 -21.81 9.35
CA ALA A 200 16.77 -23.11 9.94
C ALA A 200 17.58 -23.47 11.19
N LYS A 201 18.89 -23.16 11.20
CA LYS A 201 19.80 -23.50 12.30
C LYS A 201 20.16 -22.26 13.12
N MET A 202 19.70 -22.22 14.37
CA MET A 202 20.06 -21.21 15.37
C MET A 202 20.15 -21.87 16.75
N PRO A 203 21.10 -21.47 17.62
CA PRO A 203 21.11 -21.90 19.02
C PRO A 203 19.79 -21.59 19.71
N MET A 204 19.32 -22.51 20.55
CA MET A 204 17.99 -22.42 21.17
C MET A 204 17.83 -21.16 22.03
N ALA A 205 18.87 -20.74 22.75
CA ALA A 205 18.85 -19.51 23.56
C ALA A 205 18.58 -18.26 22.70
N HIS A 206 19.29 -18.10 21.59
CA HIS A 206 19.11 -16.96 20.67
C HIS A 206 17.74 -17.00 20.01
N ARG A 207 17.29 -18.17 19.57
CA ARG A 207 15.95 -18.33 18.98
C ARG A 207 14.86 -17.92 19.96
N LYS A 208 14.93 -18.40 21.22
CA LYS A 208 13.98 -18.02 22.27
C LYS A 208 14.03 -16.52 22.55
N GLY A 209 15.23 -15.94 22.68
CA GLY A 209 15.40 -14.50 22.93
C GLY A 209 14.84 -13.61 21.81
N ILE A 210 15.04 -13.96 20.55
CA ILE A 210 14.49 -13.20 19.41
C ILE A 210 12.96 -13.27 19.40
N VAL A 211 12.39 -14.46 19.63
CA VAL A 211 10.93 -14.63 19.67
C VAL A 211 10.32 -13.87 20.84
N GLN A 212 10.93 -13.95 22.03
CA GLN A 212 10.48 -13.22 23.21
C GLN A 212 10.57 -11.71 23.00
N LYS A 213 11.70 -11.19 22.50
CA LYS A 213 11.85 -9.75 22.23
C LYS A 213 10.86 -9.24 21.18
N ALA A 214 10.54 -10.06 20.17
CA ALA A 214 9.51 -9.72 19.19
C ALA A 214 8.11 -9.67 19.83
N GLN A 215 7.79 -10.61 20.73
CA GLN A 215 6.55 -10.60 21.50
C GLN A 215 6.47 -9.41 22.45
N ASP A 216 7.57 -9.08 23.14
CA ASP A 216 7.63 -7.94 24.06
C ASP A 216 7.45 -6.62 23.31
N ARG A 217 8.07 -6.47 22.14
CA ARG A 217 7.92 -5.27 21.30
C ARG A 217 6.47 -5.11 20.82
N GLU A 218 5.86 -6.20 20.35
CA GLU A 218 4.47 -6.16 19.89
C GLU A 218 3.50 -5.95 21.07
N GLY A 219 3.78 -6.54 22.22
CA GLY A 219 3.02 -6.34 23.45
C GLY A 219 3.07 -4.89 23.94
N LYS A 220 4.24 -4.24 23.90
CA LYS A 220 4.39 -2.82 24.19
C LYS A 220 3.59 -1.95 23.21
N ARG A 221 3.76 -2.16 21.89
CA ARG A 221 3.01 -1.46 20.84
C ARG A 221 1.49 -1.57 21.03
N ARG A 222 0.99 -2.75 21.41
CA ARG A 222 -0.45 -2.96 21.67
C ARG A 222 -0.93 -2.32 22.97
N ARG A 223 -0.12 -2.32 24.03
CA ARG A 223 -0.44 -1.63 25.29
C ARG A 223 -0.49 -0.11 25.06
N GLU A 224 0.55 0.44 24.45
CA GLU A 224 0.64 1.87 24.11
C GLU A 224 -0.51 2.29 23.20
N ALA A 225 -0.85 1.50 22.17
CA ALA A 225 -1.99 1.78 21.30
C ALA A 225 -3.33 1.70 22.06
N LYS A 226 -3.50 0.74 22.98
CA LYS A 226 -4.70 0.64 23.81
C LYS A 226 -4.84 1.84 24.75
N GLU A 227 -3.73 2.26 25.36
CA GLU A 227 -3.66 3.42 26.25
C GLU A 227 -3.91 4.73 25.49
N SER A 228 -3.45 4.80 24.23
CA SER A 228 -3.63 5.95 23.34
C SER A 228 -4.95 5.91 22.55
N GLY A 229 -5.78 4.88 22.71
CA GLY A 229 -7.04 4.71 21.96
C GLY A 229 -6.89 4.39 20.46
N ILE A 230 -5.70 3.99 20.00
CA ILE A 230 -5.43 3.63 18.60
C ILE A 230 -5.82 2.16 18.35
N VAL A 231 -6.67 1.93 17.35
CA VAL A 231 -7.09 0.57 16.96
C VAL A 231 -6.04 -0.07 16.06
N LEU A 232 -5.46 -1.18 16.52
CA LEU A 232 -4.53 -2.01 15.74
C LEU A 232 -5.23 -3.21 15.10
N GLU A 233 -4.54 -3.83 14.14
CA GLU A 233 -4.96 -5.08 13.52
C GLU A 233 -5.18 -6.21 14.55
N LYS A 234 -6.21 -7.03 14.31
CA LYS A 234 -6.55 -8.17 15.16
C LYS A 234 -5.56 -9.30 14.92
N GLU A 235 -4.89 -9.75 15.99
CA GLU A 235 -4.01 -10.92 15.90
C GLU A 235 -4.80 -12.18 15.53
N LYS A 236 -4.34 -12.89 14.49
CA LYS A 236 -4.82 -14.25 14.21
C LYS A 236 -4.27 -15.17 15.30
N ARG A 237 -5.12 -15.52 16.28
CA ARG A 237 -4.76 -16.48 17.34
C ARG A 237 -4.37 -17.79 16.69
N LYS A 238 -3.10 -18.17 16.80
CA LYS A 238 -2.66 -19.52 16.44
C LYS A 238 -3.26 -20.46 17.48
N PHE A 239 -4.39 -21.07 17.15
CA PHE A 239 -4.87 -22.20 17.92
C PHE A 239 -3.76 -23.24 17.86
N ARG A 240 -3.12 -23.50 19.00
CA ARG A 240 -2.34 -24.72 19.15
C ARG A 240 -3.32 -25.82 18.78
N VAL A 241 -2.96 -26.67 17.83
CA VAL A 241 -3.69 -27.91 17.58
C VAL A 241 -3.66 -28.63 18.91
N GLN A 242 -4.71 -28.45 19.71
CA GLN A 242 -4.84 -29.13 20.97
C GLN A 242 -5.04 -30.56 20.54
N GLU A 243 -3.98 -31.35 20.67
CA GLU A 243 -4.11 -32.79 20.74
C GLU A 243 -5.30 -33.09 21.64
N LYS A 244 -6.19 -33.96 21.16
CA LYS A 244 -7.45 -34.26 21.84
C LYS A 244 -7.10 -34.54 23.29
N ARG A 245 -7.60 -33.71 24.22
CA ARG A 245 -7.31 -33.87 25.65
C ARG A 245 -7.54 -35.33 26.01
N GLU A 246 -6.56 -35.94 26.65
CA GLU A 246 -6.68 -37.31 27.13
C GLU A 246 -7.93 -37.39 28.00
N ARG A 247 -8.96 -38.05 27.47
CA ARG A 247 -10.15 -38.41 28.23
C ARG A 247 -9.69 -39.62 29.03
N GLY A 248 -9.36 -39.41 30.30
CA GLY A 248 -8.90 -40.48 31.18
C GLY A 248 -9.79 -41.72 31.12
N VAL A 249 -9.29 -42.86 31.60
CA VAL A 249 -10.06 -44.09 31.64
C VAL A 249 -11.08 -44.00 32.78
N GLY A 250 -12.36 -44.20 32.49
CA GLY A 250 -13.36 -44.46 33.54
C GLY A 250 -14.39 -43.36 33.71
N GLY A 251 -15.50 -43.53 32.99
CA GLY A 251 -16.82 -43.22 33.55
C GLY A 251 -17.49 -44.54 33.95
N PRO A 252 -18.46 -44.52 34.88
CA PRO A 252 -19.29 -45.69 35.14
C PRO A 252 -19.92 -46.18 33.82
N GLY A 253 -19.94 -47.50 33.60
CA GLY A 253 -20.49 -48.11 32.38
C GLY A 253 -22.02 -47.98 32.25
N VAL A 254 -22.68 -47.39 33.25
CA VAL A 254 -24.12 -47.16 33.30
C VAL A 254 -24.39 -45.67 33.47
N GLY A 255 -25.41 -45.17 32.78
CA GLY A 255 -25.85 -43.78 32.91
C GLY A 255 -24.84 -42.71 32.46
N LYS A 256 -25.15 -41.45 32.76
CA LYS A 256 -24.30 -40.29 32.47
C LYS A 256 -23.82 -39.67 33.77
N PHE A 257 -22.50 -39.58 33.93
CA PHE A 257 -21.88 -38.90 35.05
C PHE A 257 -21.60 -37.44 34.70
N LYS A 258 -22.27 -36.50 35.38
CA LYS A 258 -22.06 -35.05 35.18
C LYS A 258 -21.97 -34.37 36.54
N GLY A 259 -20.86 -33.67 36.78
CA GLY A 259 -20.69 -32.84 37.98
C GLY A 259 -20.82 -33.59 39.31
N GLY A 260 -20.36 -34.84 39.39
CA GLY A 260 -20.48 -35.67 40.61
C GLY A 260 -21.79 -36.46 40.72
N MET A 261 -22.76 -36.21 39.84
CA MET A 261 -24.05 -36.91 39.84
C MET A 261 -24.08 -37.98 38.75
N LEU A 262 -24.43 -39.21 39.14
CA LEU A 262 -24.75 -40.28 38.21
C LEU A 262 -26.24 -40.25 37.87
N THR A 263 -26.55 -39.99 36.61
CA THR A 263 -27.93 -40.01 36.11
C THR A 263 -28.19 -41.32 35.37
N LEU A 264 -29.12 -42.14 35.90
CA LEU A 264 -29.53 -43.41 35.31
C LEU A 264 -30.82 -43.24 34.54
N SER A 265 -30.93 -43.83 33.36
CA SER A 265 -32.20 -43.90 32.64
C SER A 265 -33.07 -45.03 33.22
N ARG A 266 -34.40 -44.95 33.03
CA ARG A 266 -35.30 -46.05 33.43
C ARG A 266 -34.88 -47.39 32.80
N ARG A 267 -34.39 -47.37 31.56
CA ARG A 267 -33.86 -48.57 30.89
C ARG A 267 -32.63 -49.14 31.58
N ASP A 268 -31.72 -48.29 32.05
CA ASP A 268 -30.55 -48.75 32.81
C ASP A 268 -31.00 -49.40 34.12
N ILE A 269 -31.97 -48.79 34.80
CA ILE A 269 -32.57 -49.33 36.02
C ILE A 269 -33.25 -50.68 35.75
N ASP A 270 -34.08 -50.78 34.73
CA ASP A 270 -34.81 -52.01 34.35
C ASP A 270 -33.83 -53.13 33.93
N SER A 271 -32.74 -52.79 33.24
CA SER A 271 -31.70 -53.75 32.83
C SER A 271 -30.92 -54.31 34.02
N ILE A 272 -30.73 -53.52 35.07
CA ILE A 272 -30.03 -53.93 36.30
C ILE A 272 -30.98 -54.70 37.23
N GLN A 273 -32.24 -54.28 37.33
CA GLN A 273 -33.23 -54.92 38.21
C GLN A 273 -33.78 -56.23 37.63
N GLY A 274 -33.73 -56.41 36.31
CA GLY A 274 -34.32 -57.57 35.64
C GLY A 274 -35.85 -57.58 35.68
N PRO A 275 -36.51 -58.53 35.00
CA PRO A 275 -37.97 -58.60 34.97
C PRO A 275 -38.52 -58.76 36.40
N PRO A 276 -39.57 -58.03 36.78
CA PRO A 276 -40.09 -58.03 38.14
C PRO A 276 -40.51 -59.46 38.52
N VAL A 277 -39.91 -59.99 39.60
CA VAL A 277 -40.25 -61.30 40.15
C VAL A 277 -41.73 -61.27 40.54
N ARG A 278 -42.58 -61.91 39.73
CA ARG A 278 -44.01 -62.07 40.06
C ARG A 278 -44.10 -62.95 41.30
N LYS A 279 -44.27 -62.33 42.46
CA LYS A 279 -44.55 -63.01 43.72
C LYS A 279 -45.89 -63.74 43.55
N LYS A 280 -45.84 -65.03 43.21
CA LYS A 280 -47.01 -65.89 43.02
C LYS A 280 -47.74 -65.95 44.37
N GLY A 281 -48.93 -65.36 44.42
CA GLY A 281 -49.72 -65.25 45.63
C GLY A 281 -49.98 -66.62 46.26
N ARG A 282 -49.72 -66.73 47.57
CA ARG A 282 -50.31 -67.77 48.42
C ARG A 282 -51.74 -67.30 48.72
N ARG A 283 -52.71 -67.98 48.12
CA ARG A 283 -54.05 -68.15 48.69
C ARG A 283 -54.05 -69.48 49.43
#